data_AF-A0A238KYU2-F1
#
_entry.id   AF-A0A238KYU2-F1
#
_cell.length_a   1.000
_cell.length_b   1.000
_cell.length_c   1.000
_cell.angle_alpha   90.00
_cell.angle_beta   90.00
_cell.angle_gamma   90.00
#
_symmetry.space_group_name_H-M   'P 1'
#
loop_
_entity.id
_entity.type
_entity.pdbx_description
1 polymer ?
#
loop_
_entity_poly.entity_id
_entity_poly.type
_entity_poly.pdbx_seq_one_letter_code
_entity_poly.pdbx_strand_id
1 'polypeptide(L)'
;MQFAGRMRVEFRWKPAILTQPVFHSEISMKRIVLTAAVSLAISGSFAHATTKTTMANPAATFCIENGGEYQIRKNTDGSEYGVCILEDGTEVDAWDYLRSHFEN
;
A
#
# COMPACT_ATOMS: atom_id res chain seq x y z
N MET A 1 38.47 14.23 -31.37
CA MET A 1 37.12 14.53 -31.88
C MET A 1 36.31 13.24 -31.94
N GLN A 2 35.32 13.05 -31.07
CA GLN A 2 34.13 12.24 -31.39
C GLN A 2 33.00 12.67 -30.46
N PHE A 3 32.31 13.73 -30.90
CA PHE A 3 30.97 14.06 -30.44
C PHE A 3 30.01 13.11 -31.15
N ALA A 4 29.22 12.32 -30.43
CA ALA A 4 27.93 11.83 -30.92
C ALA A 4 27.13 11.19 -29.79
N GLY A 5 25.89 11.64 -29.61
CA GLY A 5 24.83 10.78 -29.07
C GLY A 5 24.44 10.96 -27.62
N ARG A 6 24.24 12.20 -27.15
CA ARG A 6 23.31 12.44 -26.02
C ARG A 6 21.92 12.03 -26.49
N MET A 7 21.54 10.76 -26.25
CA MET A 7 20.16 10.31 -26.40
C MET A 7 19.33 11.08 -25.38
N ARG A 8 18.77 12.20 -25.84
CA ARG A 8 17.78 12.96 -25.12
C ARG A 8 16.49 12.16 -25.22
N VAL A 9 16.20 11.37 -24.18
CA VAL A 9 14.84 10.89 -23.90
C VAL A 9 13.99 12.14 -23.69
N GLU A 10 13.43 12.65 -24.78
CA GLU A 10 12.38 13.67 -24.76
C GLU A 10 11.14 12.99 -24.19
N PHE A 11 11.11 12.83 -22.87
CA PHE A 11 9.86 12.67 -22.14
C PHE A 11 9.05 13.95 -22.40
N ARG A 12 8.26 13.91 -23.47
CA ARG A 12 7.20 14.88 -23.75
C ARG A 12 6.13 14.68 -22.68
N TRP A 13 6.41 15.15 -21.48
CA TRP A 13 5.43 15.39 -20.44
C TRP A 13 4.47 16.43 -20.99
N LYS A 14 3.36 15.97 -21.58
CA LYS A 14 2.18 16.81 -21.78
C LYS A 14 1.77 17.33 -20.41
N PRO A 15 1.60 18.65 -20.20
CA PRO A 15 0.98 19.15 -18.99
C PRO A 15 -0.51 18.79 -19.09
N ALA A 16 -0.86 17.61 -18.59
CA ALA A 16 -2.24 17.35 -18.22
C ALA A 16 -2.50 18.20 -16.99
N ILE A 17 -2.98 19.42 -17.26
CA ILE A 17 -3.70 20.28 -16.34
C ILE A 17 -4.87 19.44 -15.83
N LEU A 18 -4.63 18.69 -14.76
CA LEU A 18 -5.67 18.09 -13.95
C LEU A 18 -5.69 18.90 -12.66
N THR A 19 -6.50 19.96 -12.68
CA THR A 19 -6.96 20.61 -11.47
C THR A 19 -7.53 19.53 -10.56
N GLN A 20 -6.81 19.23 -9.49
CA GLN A 20 -7.28 18.32 -8.46
C GLN A 20 -8.52 18.97 -7.83
N PRO A 21 -9.70 18.32 -7.80
CA PRO A 21 -10.78 18.84 -6.99
C PRO A 21 -10.35 18.73 -5.53
N VAL A 22 -10.22 19.89 -4.87
CA VAL A 22 -10.00 20.01 -3.44
C VAL A 22 -11.28 19.49 -2.77
N PHE A 23 -11.32 18.19 -2.45
CA PHE A 23 -12.39 17.62 -1.62
C PHE A 23 -12.21 18.15 -0.20
N HIS A 24 -12.80 19.32 0.07
CA HIS A 24 -13.04 19.81 1.42
C HIS A 24 -14.05 18.87 2.08
N SER A 25 -13.55 18.00 2.95
CA SER A 25 -14.34 17.15 3.82
C SER A 25 -14.84 17.99 5.01
N GLU A 26 -15.83 18.84 4.76
CA GLU A 26 -16.57 19.52 5.83
C GLU A 26 -17.81 18.68 6.17
N ILE A 27 -17.60 17.54 6.85
CA ILE A 27 -18.69 16.80 7.49
C ILE A 27 -19.10 17.59 8.75
N SER A 28 -19.78 18.71 8.53
CA SER A 28 -20.48 19.47 9.58
C SER A 28 -21.76 18.72 9.90
N MET A 29 -21.65 17.85 10.90
CA MET A 29 -22.74 17.09 11.50
C MET A 29 -23.87 18.05 11.91
N LYS A 30 -24.92 18.17 11.08
CA LYS A 30 -26.10 18.98 11.37
C LYS A 30 -27.35 18.28 10.88
N ARG A 31 -27.88 17.42 11.76
CA ARG A 31 -29.28 16.99 11.90
C ARG A 31 -30.05 16.94 10.57
N ILE A 32 -29.75 15.95 9.72
CA ILE A 32 -30.63 15.64 8.60
C ILE A 32 -31.75 14.76 9.15
N VAL A 33 -32.83 15.47 9.45
CA VAL A 33 -34.14 14.97 9.86
C VAL A 33 -34.67 13.96 8.83
N LEU A 34 -35.22 12.87 9.37
CA LEU A 34 -35.99 11.81 8.72
C LEU A 34 -36.78 12.29 7.48
N THR A 35 -36.43 11.77 6.31
CA THR A 35 -37.38 11.57 5.20
C THR A 35 -37.22 10.16 4.67
N ALA A 36 -38.13 9.28 5.06
CA ALA A 36 -38.28 7.96 4.47
C ALA A 36 -38.90 8.10 3.08
N ALA A 37 -38.13 7.81 2.04
CA ALA A 37 -38.64 7.58 0.70
C ALA A 37 -38.19 6.19 0.25
N VAL A 38 -39.13 5.27 0.29
CA VAL A 38 -39.01 3.89 -0.18
C VAL A 38 -38.75 3.90 -1.69
N SER A 39 -37.71 3.21 -2.14
CA SER A 39 -37.52 2.86 -3.56
C SER A 39 -37.01 1.42 -3.64
N LEU A 40 -37.91 0.49 -4.00
CA LEU A 40 -37.56 -0.87 -4.38
C LEU A 40 -37.06 -0.85 -5.84
N ALA A 41 -35.75 -0.97 -6.03
CA ALA A 41 -35.14 -1.37 -7.29
C ALA A 41 -33.91 -2.23 -6.99
N ILE A 42 -34.07 -3.55 -7.03
CA ILE A 42 -32.95 -4.50 -6.92
C ILE A 42 -32.69 -5.04 -8.32
N SER A 43 -31.53 -4.73 -8.90
CA SER A 43 -30.76 -5.64 -9.77
C SER A 43 -29.36 -5.07 -10.03
N GLY A 44 -28.44 -5.35 -9.10
CA GLY A 44 -27.05 -5.66 -9.43
C GLY A 44 -26.07 -4.51 -9.70
N SER A 45 -25.86 -3.60 -8.75
CA SER A 45 -24.52 -3.00 -8.63
C SER A 45 -23.57 -4.10 -8.18
N PHE A 46 -22.81 -4.70 -9.10
CA PHE A 46 -21.62 -5.46 -8.71
C PHE A 46 -20.68 -4.48 -8.02
N ALA A 47 -20.77 -4.41 -6.69
CA ALA A 47 -19.69 -3.89 -5.88
C ALA A 47 -18.48 -4.75 -6.25
N HIS A 48 -17.59 -4.20 -7.08
CA HIS A 48 -16.27 -4.75 -7.27
C HIS A 48 -15.57 -4.55 -5.92
N ALA A 49 -15.82 -5.47 -4.98
CA ALA A 49 -14.92 -5.66 -3.87
C ALA A 49 -13.59 -5.97 -4.55
N THR A 50 -12.71 -4.97 -4.60
CA THR A 50 -11.31 -5.19 -4.89
C THR A 50 -10.84 -6.08 -3.75
N THR A 51 -10.96 -7.39 -3.94
CA THR A 51 -10.31 -8.36 -3.07
C THR A 51 -8.86 -8.04 -3.26
N LYS A 52 -8.31 -7.17 -2.40
CA LYS A 52 -6.89 -6.90 -2.34
C LYS A 52 -6.30 -8.26 -2.05
N THR A 53 -5.82 -8.92 -3.11
CA THR A 53 -5.14 -10.20 -3.04
C THR A 53 -3.95 -9.96 -2.15
N THR A 54 -4.16 -10.18 -0.86
CA THR A 54 -3.13 -10.07 0.14
C THR A 54 -2.50 -11.45 0.09
N MET A 55 -1.70 -11.69 -0.96
CA MET A 55 -0.73 -12.77 -0.87
C MET A 55 0.10 -12.42 0.37
N ALA A 56 -0.06 -13.23 1.41
CA ALA A 56 0.69 -13.02 2.63
C ALA A 56 2.18 -13.01 2.27
N ASN A 57 2.92 -12.01 2.76
CA ASN A 57 4.36 -11.99 2.57
C ASN A 57 4.91 -13.23 3.32
N PRO A 58 5.57 -14.19 2.65
CA PRO A 58 6.06 -15.39 3.30
C PRO A 58 7.04 -15.08 4.43
N ALA A 59 7.84 -14.01 4.32
CA ALA A 59 8.73 -13.55 5.38
C ALA A 59 7.95 -13.03 6.60
N ALA A 60 6.83 -12.35 6.37
CA ALA A 60 5.95 -11.87 7.43
C ALA A 60 5.24 -13.03 8.15
N THR A 61 4.70 -13.98 7.38
CA THR A 61 4.06 -15.18 7.91
C THR A 61 5.06 -15.97 8.76
N PHE A 62 6.27 -16.19 8.24
CA PHE A 62 7.31 -16.91 8.98
C PHE A 62 7.70 -16.21 10.27
N CYS A 63 7.87 -14.88 10.27
CA CYS A 63 8.13 -14.12 11.49
C CYS A 63 7.06 -14.38 12.57
N ILE A 64 5.79 -14.26 12.20
CA ILE A 64 4.64 -14.43 13.11
C ILE A 64 4.54 -15.88 13.60
N GLU A 65 4.76 -16.87 12.73
CA GLU A 65 4.72 -18.28 13.08
C GLU A 65 5.85 -18.70 14.04
N ASN A 66 6.97 -17.98 14.03
CA ASN A 66 8.10 -18.19 14.95
C ASN A 66 7.97 -17.36 16.24
N GLY A 67 6.80 -16.77 16.51
CA GLY A 67 6.55 -16.01 17.74
C GLY A 67 7.01 -14.55 17.70
N GLY A 68 7.46 -14.07 16.54
CA GLY A 68 7.85 -12.66 16.35
C GLY A 68 6.69 -11.74 15.96
N GLU A 69 6.91 -10.43 16.07
CA GLU A 69 6.02 -9.39 15.57
C GLU A 69 6.55 -8.85 14.24
N TYR A 70 5.72 -8.86 13.18
CA TYR A 70 6.08 -8.30 11.88
C TYR A 70 5.63 -6.83 11.77
N GLN A 71 6.57 -5.93 11.48
CA GLN A 71 6.30 -4.52 11.23
C GLN A 71 6.84 -4.07 9.87
N ILE A 72 6.10 -3.20 9.18
CA ILE A 72 6.58 -2.54 7.96
C ILE A 72 7.15 -1.18 8.34
N ARG A 73 8.43 -0.95 8.02
CA ARG A 73 9.11 0.33 8.20
C ARG A 73 9.41 0.97 6.86
N LYS A 74 9.52 2.30 6.87
CA LYS A 74 9.90 3.11 5.70
C LYS A 74 11.32 3.59 5.85
N ASN A 75 12.09 3.48 4.77
CA ASN A 75 13.41 4.07 4.68
C ASN A 75 13.33 5.55 4.27
N THR A 76 14.44 6.27 4.39
CA THR A 76 14.52 7.71 4.03
C THR A 76 14.25 7.98 2.55
N ASP A 77 14.50 7.02 1.68
CA ASP A 77 14.20 7.06 0.24
C ASP A 77 12.73 6.72 -0.08
N GLY A 78 11.93 6.35 0.92
CA GLY A 78 10.51 6.01 0.76
C GLY A 78 10.24 4.54 0.45
N SER A 79 11.26 3.69 0.31
CA SER A 79 11.08 2.24 0.27
C SER A 79 10.52 1.69 1.58
N GLU A 80 9.70 0.65 1.48
CA GLU A 80 9.17 -0.10 2.62
C GLU A 80 9.94 -1.41 2.78
N TYR A 81 10.30 -1.75 4.00
CA TYR A 81 10.94 -3.01 4.36
C TYR A 81 10.25 -3.64 5.58
N GLY A 82 10.33 -4.96 5.68
CA GLY A 82 9.70 -5.73 6.75
C GLY A 82 10.71 -6.06 7.85
N VAL A 83 10.40 -5.69 9.08
CA VAL A 83 11.19 -6.02 10.27
C VAL A 83 10.44 -7.08 11.07
N CYS A 84 11.16 -8.12 11.49
CA CYS A 84 10.70 -9.09 12.47
C CYS A 84 11.29 -8.74 13.83
N ILE A 85 10.43 -8.52 14.82
CA ILE A 85 10.80 -8.30 16.22
C ILE A 85 10.63 -9.65 16.92
N LEU A 86 11.75 -10.26 17.30
CA LEU A 86 11.76 -11.56 17.97
C LEU A 86 11.31 -11.40 19.45
N GLU A 87 10.98 -12.52 20.11
CA GLU A 87 10.53 -12.51 21.52
C GLU A 87 11.58 -11.96 22.50
N ASP A 88 12.86 -12.02 22.14
CA ASP A 88 13.97 -11.44 22.90
C ASP A 88 14.10 -9.91 22.69
N GLY A 89 13.27 -9.33 21.83
CA GLY A 89 13.30 -7.93 21.43
C GLY A 89 14.32 -7.63 20.33
N THR A 90 14.98 -8.64 19.77
CA THR A 90 15.92 -8.46 18.65
C THR A 90 15.14 -8.11 17.39
N GLU A 91 15.52 -7.02 16.73
CA GLU A 91 14.95 -6.61 15.45
C GLU A 91 15.86 -7.09 14.30
N VAL A 92 15.29 -7.87 13.38
CA VAL A 92 15.97 -8.37 12.18
C VAL A 92 15.12 -8.11 10.94
N ASP A 93 15.73 -7.99 9.76
CA ASP A 93 14.96 -7.96 8.52
C ASP A 93 14.23 -9.30 8.34
N ALA A 94 12.95 -9.26 7.99
CA ALA A 94 12.11 -10.45 7.93
C ALA A 94 12.57 -11.43 6.82
N TRP A 95 13.10 -10.91 5.71
CA TRP A 95 13.63 -11.76 4.63
C TRP A 95 14.98 -12.36 4.98
N ASP A 96 15.81 -11.63 5.73
CA ASP A 96 17.06 -12.17 6.27
C ASP A 96 16.79 -13.29 7.28
N TYR A 97 15.82 -13.09 8.17
CA TYR A 97 15.42 -14.12 9.14
C TYR A 97 14.93 -15.39 8.44
N LEU A 98 14.02 -15.24 7.48
CA LEU A 98 13.52 -16.36 6.65
C LEU A 98 14.69 -17.11 5.98
N ARG A 99 15.55 -16.40 5.26
CA ARG A 99 16.67 -17.00 4.53
C ARG A 99 17.66 -17.70 5.43
N SER A 100 18.01 -17.09 6.56
CA SER A 100 18.93 -17.68 7.54
C SER A 100 18.45 -19.05 8.05
N HIS A 101 17.13 -19.30 8.05
CA HIS A 101 16.58 -20.60 8.43
C HIS A 101 16.60 -21.65 7.31
N PHE A 102 16.53 -21.23 6.04
CA PHE A 102 16.51 -22.14 4.89
C PHE A 102 17.87 -22.36 4.21
N GLU A 103 18.88 -21.53 4.51
CA GLU A 103 20.26 -21.66 4.00
C GLU A 103 21.16 -22.58 4.85
N ASN A 104 20.57 -23.57 5.53
CA ASN A 104 21.31 -24.65 6.20
C ASN A 104 21.48 -25.88 5.29
#